data_AF-A0A453DC60-F1
#
_entry.id   AF-A0A453DC60-F1
#
_cell.length_a   1.000
_cell.length_b   1.000
_cell.length_c   1.000
_cell.angle_alpha   90.00
_cell.angle_beta   90.00
_cell.angle_gamma   90.00
#
_symmetry.space_group_name_H-M   'P 1'
#
loop_
_entity.id
_entity.type
_entity.pdbx_description
1 polymer ?
#
loop_
_entity_poly.entity_id
_entity_poly.type
_entity_poly.pdbx_seq_one_letter_code
_entity_poly.pdbx_strand_id
1 'polypeptide(L)' 'MVLDKEVKRSRVLVIGGTGHIGKHIVAASVRHGHPTSVLVRDAAPADLAKAQLLKSFIDSGVALIK' A
#
# COMPACT_ATOMS: atom_id res chain seq x y z
N MET A 1 -0.03 13.56 32.02
CA MET A 1 -0.23 14.05 30.63
C MET A 1 1.03 13.68 29.86
N VAL A 2 1.10 12.44 29.36
CA VAL A 2 2.28 11.96 28.63
C VAL A 2 2.15 12.48 27.21
N LEU A 3 3.13 13.28 26.80
CA LEU A 3 3.27 13.76 25.43
C LEU A 3 3.25 12.57 24.49
N ASP A 4 2.29 12.53 23.58
CA ASP A 4 2.29 11.67 22.40
C ASP A 4 3.60 11.94 21.65
N LYS A 5 4.63 11.13 21.92
CA LYS A 5 5.74 11.04 20.98
C LYS A 5 5.12 10.52 19.70
N GLU A 6 5.06 11.37 18.68
CA GLU A 6 4.83 10.96 17.29
C GLU A 6 5.68 9.70 17.02
N VAL A 7 5.06 8.52 17.09
CA VAL A 7 5.73 7.26 16.79
C VAL A 7 5.91 7.29 15.28
N LYS A 8 7.04 7.86 14.85
CA LYS A 8 7.39 8.06 13.45
C LYS A 8 7.48 6.70 12.78
N ARG A 9 6.37 6.24 12.20
CA ARG A 9 6.29 4.95 11.51
C ARG A 9 7.17 5.01 10.27
N SER A 10 7.90 3.92 10.01
CA SER A 10 8.70 3.78 8.80
C SER A 10 7.79 3.91 7.58
N ARG A 11 8.24 4.69 6.57
CA ARG A 11 7.59 4.75 5.26
C ARG A 11 7.93 3.47 4.48
N VAL A 12 6.93 2.85 3.87
CA VAL A 12 7.10 1.57 3.17
C VAL A 12 6.74 1.76 1.71
N LEU A 13 7.64 1.34 0.82
CA LEU A 13 7.38 1.19 -0.61
C LEU A 13 7.34 -0.30 -0.95
N VAL A 14 6.22 -0.76 -1.50
CA VAL A 14 6.06 -2.15 -1.97
C VAL A 14 6.14 -2.20 -3.50
N ILE A 15 7.15 -2.91 -4.01
CA ILE A 15 7.28 -3.26 -5.42
C ILE A 15 6.65 -4.63 -5.65
N GLY A 16 5.79 -4.74 -6.67
CA GLY A 16 5.00 -5.96 -6.88
C GLY A 16 3.85 -6.12 -5.88
N GLY A 17 3.30 -5.01 -5.38
CA GLY A 17 2.19 -5.01 -4.40
C GLY A 17 0.92 -5.71 -4.88
N THR A 18 0.74 -5.91 -6.18
CA THR A 18 -0.39 -6.68 -6.75
C THR A 18 -0.10 -8.18 -6.93
N GLY A 19 1.12 -8.63 -6.61
CA GLY A 19 1.49 -10.04 -6.65
C GLY A 19 0.87 -10.86 -5.52
N HIS A 20 1.06 -12.19 -5.58
CA HIS A 20 0.45 -13.13 -4.63
C HIS A 20 0.75 -12.78 -3.15
N ILE A 21 2.01 -12.49 -2.82
CA ILE A 21 2.43 -12.10 -1.47
C ILE A 21 2.29 -10.59 -1.26
N GLY A 22 2.61 -9.79 -2.30
CA GLY A 22 2.64 -8.32 -2.22
C GLY A 22 1.36 -7.72 -1.64
N LYS A 23 0.19 -8.26 -2.03
CA LYS A 23 -1.12 -7.78 -1.55
C LYS A 23 -1.28 -7.89 -0.03
N HIS A 24 -0.72 -8.95 0.57
CA HIS A 24 -0.78 -9.17 2.01
C HIS A 24 0.23 -8.28 2.76
N ILE A 25 1.39 -8.00 2.15
CA ILE A 25 2.38 -7.06 2.70
C ILE A 25 1.78 -5.65 2.76
N VAL A 26 1.13 -5.19 1.68
CA VAL A 26 0.46 -3.88 1.64
C VAL A 26 -0.60 -3.78 2.75
N ALA A 27 -1.50 -4.78 2.83
CA ALA A 27 -2.55 -4.78 3.84
C ALA A 27 -2.00 -4.79 5.28
N ALA A 28 -0.95 -5.57 5.55
CA ALA A 28 -0.30 -5.58 6.86
C ALA A 28 0.36 -4.23 7.18
N SER A 29 1.05 -3.62 6.22
CA SER A 29 1.74 -2.34 6.42
C SER A 29 0.75 -1.23 6.81
N VAL A 30 -0.36 -1.11 6.06
CA VAL A 30 -1.44 -0.15 6.36
C VAL A 30 -2.09 -0.43 7.71
N ARG A 31 -2.40 -1.70 8.04
CA ARG A 31 -3.01 -2.07 9.32
C ARG A 31 -2.12 -1.72 10.52
N HIS A 32 -0.80 -1.76 10.35
CA HIS A 32 0.15 -1.32 11.37
C HIS A 32 0.45 0.18 11.29
N GLY A 33 -0.33 0.97 10.54
CA GLY A 33 -0.23 2.43 10.50
C GLY A 33 1.01 2.95 9.78
N HIS A 34 1.69 2.14 8.96
CA HIS A 34 2.81 2.62 8.17
C HIS A 34 2.30 3.39 6.95
N PRO A 35 2.81 4.61 6.69
CA PRO A 35 2.60 5.28 5.40
C PRO A 35 3.11 4.36 4.28
N THR A 36 2.19 3.86 3.47
CA THR A 36 2.47 2.81 2.47
C THR A 36 2.26 3.34 1.06
N SER A 37 3.23 3.10 0.19
CA SER A 37 3.13 3.33 -1.25
C SER A 37 3.33 2.03 -2.03
N VAL A 38 2.71 1.91 -3.20
CA VAL A 38 2.86 0.76 -4.11
C VAL A 38 3.30 1.24 -5.49
N LEU A 39 4.37 0.65 -6.01
CA LEU A 39 4.82 0.89 -7.38
C LEU A 39 3.96 0.10 -8.37
N VAL A 40 3.33 0.82 -9.30
CA VAL A 40 2.49 0.26 -10.36
C VAL A 40 3.12 0.50 -11.73
N ARG A 41 2.98 -0.48 -12.63
CA ARG A 41 3.40 -0.36 -14.03
C ARG A 41 2.19 -0.09 -14.91
N ASP A 42 2.40 0.49 -16.08
CA ASP A 42 1.33 0.82 -17.04
C ASP A 42 0.49 -0.38 -17.49
N ALA A 43 1.02 -1.60 -17.42
CA ALA A 43 0.28 -2.83 -17.72
C ALA A 43 -0.61 -3.32 -16.56
N ALA A 44 -0.49 -2.75 -15.36
CA ALA A 44 -1.25 -3.19 -14.18
C ALA A 44 -2.78 -2.94 -14.29
N PRO A 45 -3.28 -1.84 -14.90
CA PRO A 45 -4.71 -1.60 -15.09
C PRO A 45 -5.36 -2.48 -16.16
N ALA A 46 -4.58 -3.20 -16.99
CA ALA A 46 -5.12 -4.02 -18.08
C ALA A 46 -5.83 -5.30 -17.59
N ASP A 47 -5.61 -5.69 -16.34
CA ASP A 47 -6.24 -6.82 -15.68
C ASP A 47 -7.29 -6.31 -14.68
N LEU A 48 -8.56 -6.69 -14.88
CA LEU A 48 -9.67 -6.26 -14.05
C LEU A 48 -9.47 -6.60 -12.56
N ALA A 49 -8.86 -7.76 -12.26
CA ALA A 49 -8.59 -8.16 -10.89
C ALA A 49 -7.53 -7.28 -10.24
N LYS A 50 -6.50 -6.89 -10.99
CA LYS A 50 -5.47 -5.95 -10.52
C LYS A 50 -6.04 -4.54 -10.36
N ALA A 51 -6.91 -4.10 -11.26
CA ALA A 51 -7.57 -2.80 -11.15
C ALA A 51 -8.44 -2.69 -9.89
N GLN A 52 -9.23 -3.72 -9.59
CA GLN A 52 -10.02 -3.77 -8.34
C GLN A 52 -9.14 -3.78 -7.10
N LEU A 53 -8.02 -4.51 -7.12
CA LEU A 53 -7.05 -4.52 -6.02
C LEU A 53 -6.36 -3.16 -5.83
N LEU A 54 -6.01 -2.47 -6.92
CA LEU A 54 -5.44 -1.13 -6.82
C LEU A 54 -6.45 -0.12 -6.26
N LYS A 55 -7.73 -0.26 -6.59
CA LYS A 55 -8.78 0.56 -6.00
C LYS A 55 -8.90 0.33 -4.49
N SER A 56 -8.89 -0.93 -4.04
CA SER A 56 -8.94 -1.23 -2.60
C SER A 56 -7.71 -0.72 -1.83
N PHE A 57 -6.54 -0.65 -2.48
CA PHE A 57 -5.36 0.01 -1.90
C PHE A 57 -5.59 1.51 -1.71
N ILE A 58 -6.11 2.21 -2.72
CA ILE A 58 -6.43 3.64 -2.62
C ILE A 58 -7.45 3.89 -1.50
N ASP A 59 -8.52 3.09 -1.46
CA ASP A 59 -9.58 3.20 -0.44
C ASP A 59 -9.02 2.95 0.98
N SER A 60 -7.91 2.22 1.11
CA SER A 60 -7.20 1.97 2.37
C SER A 60 -6.12 3.03 2.69
N GLY A 61 -5.99 4.09 1.90
CA GLY A 61 -5.01 5.16 2.12
C GLY A 61 -3.60 4.87 1.59
N VAL A 62 -3.43 3.86 0.72
CA VAL A 62 -2.16 3.56 0.05
C VAL A 62 -1.94 4.52 -1.12
N ALA A 63 -0.74 5.08 -1.22
CA ALA A 63 -0.35 5.89 -2.38
C ALA A 63 0.13 5.01 -3.54
N LEU A 64 -0.44 5.17 -4.73
CA LEU A 64 0.09 4.55 -5.94
C LEU A 64 1.15 5.45 -6.56
N ILE A 65 2.32 4.87 -6.87
CA ILE A 65 3.41 5.57 -7.57
C ILE A 65 3.74 4.84 -8.87
N LYS A 66 4.18 5.59 -9.88
CA LYS A 66 4.50 5.10 -11.22
C LYS A 66 6.00 5.08 -11.45
#